data_AF-A0A645ESW6-F1
#
_entry.id   AF-A0A645ESW6-F1
#
_cell.length_a   1.000
_cell.length_b   1.000
_cell.length_c   1.000
_cell.angle_alpha   90.00
_cell.angle_beta   90.00
_cell.angle_gamma   90.00
#
_symmetry.space_group_name_H-M   'P 1'
#
loop_
_entity.id
_entity.type
_entity.pdbx_description
1 polymer ?
#
loop_
_entity_poly.entity_id
_entity_poly.type
_entity_poly.pdbx_seq_one_letter_code
_entity_poly.pdbx_strand_id
1 'polypeptide(L)' 'MPVMDGLAALREIKKTDPAAKVIMVSSMSQKAVVLETIRSGAITFVAKPFEADSLLHVIETALAE' A
#
# COMPACT_ATOMS: atom_id res chain seq x y z
N MET A 1 6.20 -4.98 -11.45
CA MET A 1 5.36 -5.98 -12.14
C MET A 1 5.19 -5.50 -13.57
N PRO A 2 5.52 -6.30 -14.59
CA PRO A 2 5.55 -5.84 -15.99
C PRO A 2 4.16 -5.73 -16.65
N VAL A 3 3.12 -6.37 -16.11
CA VAL A 3 1.78 -6.44 -16.72
C VAL A 3 0.77 -5.50 -16.06
N MET A 4 0.88 -5.28 -14.75
CA MET A 4 -0.03 -4.46 -13.96
C MET A 4 0.77 -3.70 -12.92
N ASP A 5 0.50 -2.40 -12.74
CA ASP A 5 1.12 -1.62 -11.68
C ASP A 5 0.42 -1.85 -10.32
N GLY A 6 1.09 -1.48 -9.23
CA GLY A 6 0.56 -1.72 -7.88
C GLY A 6 -0.72 -0.96 -7.58
N LEU A 7 -0.97 0.18 -8.24
CA LEU A 7 -2.15 0.99 -8.00
C LEU A 7 -3.39 0.38 -8.68
N ALA A 8 -3.22 -0.14 -9.90
CA ALA A 8 -4.22 -0.95 -10.57
C ALA A 8 -4.56 -2.19 -9.74
N ALA A 9 -3.54 -2.89 -9.21
CA ALA A 9 -3.75 -4.04 -8.34
C ALA A 9 -4.52 -3.68 -7.07
N LEU A 10 -4.17 -2.56 -6.40
CA LEU A 10 -4.89 -2.06 -5.23
C LEU A 10 -6.38 -1.84 -5.53
N ARG A 11 -6.69 -1.20 -6.66
CA ARG A 11 -8.08 -0.94 -7.04
C ARG A 11 -8.87 -2.22 -7.27
N GLU A 12 -8.27 -3.21 -7.94
CA GLU A 12 -8.92 -4.51 -8.17
C GLU A 12 -9.10 -5.32 -6.88
N ILE A 13 -8.11 -5.31 -5.99
CA ILE A 13 -8.21 -5.92 -4.66
C ILE A 13 -9.38 -5.29 -3.89
N LYS A 14 -9.46 -3.96 -3.85
CA LYS A 14 -10.53 -3.25 -3.12
C LYS A 14 -11.91 -3.38 -3.74
N LYS A 15 -12.01 -3.54 -5.06
CA LYS A 15 -13.29 -3.87 -5.71
C LYS A 15 -13.76 -5.28 -5.35
N THR A 16 -12.83 -6.22 -5.24
CA THR A 16 -13.14 -7.62 -4.93
C THR A 16 -13.45 -7.81 -3.44
N ASP A 17 -12.66 -7.18 -2.58
CA ASP A 17 -12.82 -7.18 -1.13
C ASP A 17 -12.60 -5.75 -0.59
N PRO A 18 -13.68 -5.00 -0.32
CA PRO A 18 -13.58 -3.66 0.26
C PRO A 18 -12.88 -3.63 1.63
N ALA A 19 -12.97 -4.72 2.40
CA ALA A 19 -12.37 -4.85 3.73
C ALA A 19 -10.89 -5.27 3.70
N ALA A 20 -10.37 -5.69 2.55
CA ALA A 20 -8.97 -6.11 2.41
C ALA A 20 -8.00 -5.04 2.90
N LYS A 21 -7.10 -5.41 3.80
CA LYS A 21 -6.06 -4.52 4.33
C LYS A 21 -4.86 -4.51 3.38
N VAL A 22 -4.60 -3.36 2.74
CA VAL A 22 -3.53 -3.24 1.74
C VAL A 22 -2.51 -2.18 2.16
N ILE A 23 -1.25 -2.60 2.31
CA ILE A 23 -0.10 -1.72 2.52
C ILE A 23 0.67 -1.63 1.22
N MET A 24 0.92 -0.42 0.74
CA MET A 24 1.60 -0.20 -0.52
C MET A 24 3.09 0.02 -0.31
N VAL A 25 3.92 -0.67 -1.10
CA VAL A 25 5.38 -0.63 -0.94
C VAL A 25 6.03 -0.30 -2.28
N SER A 26 6.75 0.81 -2.38
CA SER A 26 7.29 1.28 -3.67
C SER A 26 8.59 2.09 -3.52
N SER A 27 9.44 2.04 -4.56
CA SER A 27 10.61 2.93 -4.69
C SER A 27 10.21 4.34 -5.18
N MET A 28 8.98 4.52 -5.67
CA MET A 28 8.46 5.80 -6.14
C MET A 28 7.58 6.44 -5.07
N SER A 29 8.13 7.38 -4.32
CA SER A 29 7.50 8.07 -3.19
C SER A 29 7.06 9.51 -3.50
N GLN A 30 6.79 9.81 -4.77
CA GLN A 30 6.27 11.12 -5.18
C GLN A 30 4.95 11.41 -4.47
N LYS A 31 4.80 12.62 -3.92
CA LYS A 31 3.64 13.02 -3.11
C LYS A 31 2.29 12.75 -3.80
N ALA A 32 2.20 12.95 -5.12
CA ALA A 32 1.00 12.68 -5.90
C ALA A 32 0.60 11.18 -5.87
N VAL A 33 1.59 10.29 -6.05
CA VAL A 33 1.38 8.83 -6.06
C VAL A 33 0.96 8.33 -4.68
N VAL A 34 1.58 8.87 -3.61
CA VAL A 34 1.20 8.54 -2.24
C VAL A 34 -0.25 8.94 -1.96
N LEU A 35 -0.64 10.17 -2.32
CA LEU A 35 -2.01 10.64 -2.14
C LEU A 35 -3.02 9.81 -2.92
N GLU A 36 -2.72 9.46 -4.18
CA GLU A 36 -3.60 8.63 -5.01
C GLU A 36 -3.76 7.22 -4.43
N THR A 37 -2.68 6.68 -3.87
CA THR A 37 -2.66 5.37 -3.22
C THR A 37 -3.59 5.33 -2.00
N ILE A 38 -3.48 6.32 -1.12
CA ILE A 38 -4.36 6.42 0.07
C ILE A 38 -5.82 6.62 -0.36
N ARG A 39 -6.08 7.49 -1.34
CA ARG A 39 -7.44 7.69 -1.90
C ARG A 39 -8.03 6.43 -2.52
N SER A 40 -7.20 5.54 -3.02
CA SER A 40 -7.63 4.26 -3.62
C SER A 40 -7.89 3.17 -2.56
N GLY A 41 -7.76 3.50 -1.27
CA GLY A 41 -8.13 2.62 -0.15
C GLY A 41 -6.96 1.84 0.47
N ALA A 42 -5.71 2.13 0.12
CA ALA A 42 -4.58 1.59 0.88
C ALA A 42 -4.59 2.15 2.31
N ILE A 43 -4.20 1.31 3.27
CA ILE A 43 -4.04 1.71 4.68
C ILE A 43 -2.91 2.73 4.80
N THR A 44 -1.78 2.41 4.16
CA THR A 44 -0.60 3.27 4.21
C THR A 44 0.35 2.96 3.04
N PHE A 45 1.40 3.76 2.95
CA PHE A 45 2.45 3.67 1.95
C PHE A 45 3.82 3.60 2.64
N VAL A 46 4.64 2.64 2.23
CA VAL A 46 6.01 2.43 2.69
C VAL A 46 6.97 2.64 1.51
N ALA A 47 7.88 3.59 1.65
CA ALA A 47 8.92 3.84 0.65
C ALA A 47 10.07 2.84 0.79
N LYS A 48 10.67 2.42 -0.33
CA LYS A 48 11.93 1.68 -0.34
C LYS A 48 13.14 2.65 -0.41
N PRO A 49 14.28 2.30 0.21
CA PRO A 49 14.49 1.17 1.11
C PRO A 49 13.81 1.39 2.47
N PHE A 50 13.50 0.30 3.17
CA PHE A 50 12.93 0.32 4.51
C PHE A 50 13.64 -0.71 5.39
N GLU A 51 13.64 -0.45 6.69
CA GLU A 51 14.11 -1.41 7.70
C GLU A 51 13.01 -2.43 7.99
N ALA A 52 13.41 -3.69 8.22
CA ALA A 52 12.46 -4.79 8.46
C ALA A 52 11.55 -4.51 9.68
N ASP A 53 12.13 -4.00 10.77
CA ASP A 53 11.38 -3.68 12.00
C ASP A 53 10.33 -2.58 11.76
N SER A 54 10.64 -1.59 10.93
CA SER A 54 9.67 -0.54 10.56
C SER A 54 8.51 -1.10 9.76
N LEU A 55 8.76 -2.04 8.83
CA LEU A 55 7.69 -2.69 8.08
C LEU A 55 6.83 -3.60 8.98
N LEU A 56 7.46 -4.36 9.88
CA LEU A 56 6.75 -5.21 10.84
C LEU A 56 5.81 -4.39 11.71
N HIS A 57 6.27 -3.26 12.25
CA HIS A 57 5.43 -2.37 13.05
C HIS A 57 4.22 -1.83 12.27
N VAL A 58 4.41 -1.49 10.99
CA VAL A 58 3.32 -1.06 10.10
C VAL A 58 2.30 -2.18 9.88
N ILE A 59 2.76 -3.42 9.70
CA ILE A 59 1.88 -4.59 9.53
C ILE A 59 1.07 -4.85 10.81
N GLU A 60 1.73 -4.86 11.97
CA GLU A 60 1.08 -5.04 13.28
C GLU A 60 0.00 -3.98 13.51
N THR A 61 0.32 -2.71 13.24
CA THR A 61 -0.63 -1.60 13.36
C THR A 61 -1.82 -1.78 12.43
N ALA A 62 -1.57 -2.15 11.16
CA ALA A 62 -2.64 -2.39 10.20
C ALA A 62 -3.55 -3.54 10.64
N LEU A 63 -3.03 -4.59 11.28
CA LEU A 63 -3.82 -5.74 11.72
C LEU A 63 -4.64 -5.48 12.99
N ALA A 64 -4.19 -4.55 13.85
CA ALA A 64 -4.84 -4.22 15.12
C ALA A 64 -6.13 -3.38 14.99
N GLU A 65 -6.32 -2.67 13.87
CA GLU A 65 -7.55 -1.91 13.54
C GLU A 65 -8.72 -2.79 13.08
#